data_AF-A0A5C9EIL5-F1
#
_entry.id   AF-A0A5C9EIL5-F1
#
_cell.length_a   1.000
_cell.length_b   1.000
_cell.length_c   1.000
_cell.angle_alpha   90.00
_cell.angle_beta   90.00
_cell.angle_gamma   90.00
#
_symmetry.space_group_name_H-M   'P 1'
#
loop_
_entity.id
_entity.type
_entity.pdbx_description
1 polymer ?
#
loop_
_entity_poly.entity_id
_entity_poly.type
_entity_poly.pdbx_seq_one_letter_code
_entity_poly.pdbx_strand_id
1 'polypeptide(L)' 'MRLEEMNEIPNYVDLTCTNLMLKLKINLKKLGEGKVLEFYSNREQFDNIKKPFSKNGYQIEANQVDDNKYHIRIGKK' A
#
# COMPACT_ATOMS: atom_id res chain seq x y z
N MET A 1 3.65 31.33 -3.65
CA MET A 1 4.35 30.24 -4.37
C MET A 1 3.70 28.95 -3.91
N ARG A 2 2.90 28.30 -4.77
CA ARG A 2 2.23 27.01 -4.47
C ARG A 2 3.34 25.96 -4.39
N LEU A 3 3.69 25.52 -3.18
CA LEU A 3 4.55 24.36 -3.02
C LEU A 3 3.78 23.15 -3.53
N GLU A 4 4.42 22.44 -4.44
CA GLU A 4 3.94 21.26 -5.12
C GLU A 4 3.44 20.26 -4.07
N GLU A 5 2.21 19.75 -4.23
CA GLU A 5 1.78 18.53 -3.57
C GLU A 5 2.66 17.40 -4.11
N MET A 6 3.88 17.29 -3.58
CA MET A 6 4.66 16.06 -3.66
C MET A 6 3.76 15.02 -3.02
N ASN A 7 3.15 14.16 -3.85
CA ASN A 7 2.38 13.02 -3.37
C ASN A 7 3.36 12.11 -2.63
N GLU A 8 3.65 12.43 -1.38
CA GLU A 8 4.53 11.66 -0.53
C GLU A 8 3.89 10.29 -0.35
N ILE A 9 4.58 9.26 -0.84
CA ILE A 9 4.15 7.88 -0.71
C ILE A 9 4.06 7.58 0.80
N PRO A 10 2.86 7.30 1.34
CA PRO A 10 2.67 7.16 2.78
C PRO A 10 3.57 6.07 3.36
N ASN A 11 4.25 6.37 4.47
CA ASN A 11 5.04 5.38 5.19
C ASN A 11 4.24 4.73 6.32
N TYR A 12 4.05 3.41 6.24
CA TYR A 12 3.30 2.62 7.21
C TYR A 12 4.16 1.58 7.93
N VAL A 13 5.49 1.62 7.81
CA VAL A 13 6.40 0.67 8.46
C VAL A 13 6.12 0.52 9.96
N ASP A 14 5.78 1.60 10.65
CA ASP A 14 5.50 1.63 12.09
C ASP A 14 4.02 1.37 12.45
N LEU A 15 3.12 1.20 11.47
CA LEU A 15 1.74 0.83 11.76
C LEU A 15 1.63 -0.62 12.23
N THR A 16 0.62 -0.90 13.06
CA THR A 16 0.24 -2.30 13.29
C THR A 16 -0.39 -2.90 12.03
N CYS A 17 -0.26 -4.21 11.83
CA CYS A 17 -0.89 -4.91 10.70
C CYS A 17 -2.40 -4.64 10.63
N THR A 18 -3.09 -4.57 11.77
CA THR A 18 -4.52 -4.24 11.85
C THR A 18 -4.83 -2.84 11.32
N ASN A 19 -4.05 -1.83 11.74
CA ASN A 19 -4.25 -0.44 11.31
C ASN A 19 -3.97 -0.28 9.82
N LEU A 20 -2.93 -0.96 9.31
CA LEU A 20 -2.63 -1.00 7.89
C LEU A 20 -3.81 -1.61 7.10
N MET A 21 -4.32 -2.78 7.52
CA MET A 21 -5.44 -3.43 6.84
C MET A 21 -6.70 -2.54 6.79
N LEU A 22 -7.03 -1.85 7.89
CA LEU A 22 -8.17 -0.94 7.93
C LEU A 22 -7.99 0.23 6.95
N LYS A 23 -6.82 0.87 6.94
CA LYS A 23 -6.48 1.95 5.98
C LYS A 23 -6.57 1.44 4.53
N LEU A 24 -6.01 0.28 4.23
CA LEU A 24 -6.06 -0.30 2.89
C LEU A 24 -7.50 -0.60 2.47
N LYS A 25 -8.34 -1.18 3.33
CA LYS A 25 -9.76 -1.41 3.01
C LYS A 25 -10.49 -0.12 2.65
N ILE A 26 -10.24 0.98 3.37
CA ILE A 26 -10.87 2.27 3.10
C ILE A 26 -10.35 2.86 1.77
N ASN A 27 -9.03 2.84 1.56
CA ASN A 27 -8.40 3.42 0.37
C ASN A 27 -8.74 2.63 -0.89
N LEU A 28 -8.69 1.30 -0.84
CA LEU A 28 -9.01 0.43 -1.97
C LEU A 28 -10.49 0.50 -2.37
N LYS A 29 -11.41 0.68 -1.40
CA LYS A 29 -12.83 0.97 -1.70
C LYS A 29 -13.02 2.27 -2.47
N LYS A 30 -12.18 3.28 -2.22
CA LYS A 30 -12.20 4.58 -2.90
C LYS A 30 -11.36 4.60 -4.17
N LEU A 31 -10.59 3.55 -4.44
CA LEU A 31 -9.68 3.49 -5.58
C LEU A 31 -10.49 3.36 -6.87
N GLY A 32 -10.36 4.38 -7.72
CA GLY A 32 -10.95 4.38 -9.07
C GLY A 32 -10.35 3.29 -9.95
N GLU A 33 -11.05 2.95 -11.05
CA GLU A 33 -10.51 2.05 -12.07
C GLU A 33 -9.25 2.65 -12.70
N GLY A 34 -8.22 1.83 -12.91
CA GLY A 34 -6.92 2.26 -13.43
C GLY A 34 -6.06 3.09 -12.47
N LYS A 35 -6.47 3.30 -11.21
CA LYS A 35 -5.65 3.94 -10.17
C LYS A 35 -4.85 2.90 -9.38
N VAL A 36 -3.67 3.30 -8.93
CA VAL A 36 -2.77 2.51 -8.10
C VAL A 36 -2.60 3.22 -6.75
N LEU A 37 -2.67 2.47 -5.67
CA LEU A 37 -2.33 2.90 -4.32
C LEU A 37 -0.88 2.54 -4.04
N GLU A 38 -0.06 3.52 -3.68
CA GLU A 38 1.35 3.35 -3.34
C GLU A 38 1.56 3.65 -1.85
N PHE A 39 2.38 2.86 -1.16
CA PHE A 39 2.77 3.10 0.25
C PHE A 39 4.03 2.29 0.61
N TYR A 40 4.70 2.64 1.69
CA TYR A 40 5.76 1.82 2.28
C TYR A 40 5.23 0.96 3.42
N SER A 41 5.68 -0.30 3.49
CA SER A 41 5.42 -1.21 4.59
C SER A 41 6.69 -1.97 4.97
N ASN A 42 6.67 -2.64 6.11
CA ASN A 42 7.68 -3.65 6.43
C ASN A 42 7.32 -5.01 5.79
N ARG A 43 8.22 -5.99 5.92
CA ARG A 43 8.05 -7.33 5.33
C ARG A 43 6.83 -8.07 5.91
N GLU A 44 6.71 -8.07 7.23
CA GLU A 44 5.64 -8.80 7.94
C GLU A 44 4.26 -8.28 7.55
N GLN A 45 4.11 -6.96 7.50
CA GLN A 45 2.92 -6.29 7.01
C GLN A 45 2.59 -6.70 5.57
N PHE A 46 3.58 -6.70 4.68
CA PHE A 46 3.39 -7.09 3.29
C PHE A 46 2.87 -8.52 3.16
N ASP A 47 3.47 -9.48 3.86
CA ASP A 47 3.05 -10.88 3.84
C ASP A 47 1.60 -11.06 4.35
N ASN A 48 1.21 -10.28 5.36
CA ASN A 48 -0.14 -10.30 5.92
C ASN A 48 -1.19 -9.69 4.98
N ILE A 49 -0.85 -8.63 4.22
CA ILE A 49 -1.79 -7.98 3.30
C ILE A 49 -1.85 -8.67 1.93
N LYS A 50 -0.76 -9.31 1.48
CA LYS A 50 -0.68 -9.90 0.13
C LYS A 50 -1.76 -10.94 -0.12
N LYS A 51 -1.96 -11.88 0.81
CA LYS A 51 -2.96 -12.96 0.70
C LYS A 51 -4.41 -12.45 0.59
N PRO A 52 -4.92 -11.61 1.50
CA PRO A 52 -6.32 -11.17 1.45
C PRO A 52 -6.61 -10.26 0.27
N PHE A 53 -5.72 -9.35 -0.11
CA PHE A 53 -6.00 -8.39 -1.17
C PHE A 53 -5.79 -8.97 -2.58
N SER A 54 -4.84 -9.90 -2.78
CA SER A 54 -4.66 -10.56 -4.09
C SER A 54 -5.87 -11.40 -4.52
N LYS A 55 -6.62 -11.96 -3.55
CA LYS A 55 -7.86 -12.71 -3.82
C LYS A 55 -9.03 -11.82 -4.26
N ASN A 56 -8.99 -10.53 -3.97
CA ASN A 56 -10.09 -9.60 -4.21
C ASN A 56 -9.97 -8.88 -5.56
N GLY A 57 -9.25 -9.45 -6.54
CA GLY A 57 -9.08 -8.85 -7.85
C GLY A 57 -8.10 -7.67 -7.89
N TYR A 58 -7.24 -7.51 -6.88
CA TYR A 58 -6.17 -6.51 -6.89
C TYR A 58 -4.85 -7.15 -7.33
N GLN A 59 -4.06 -6.39 -8.08
CA GLN A 59 -2.65 -6.69 -8.35
C GLN A 59 -1.80 -5.97 -7.32
N ILE A 60 -0.91 -6.71 -6.67
CA ILE A 60 -0.03 -6.20 -5.62
C ILE A 60 1.40 -6.47 -6.04
N GLU A 61 2.20 -5.42 -6.08
CA GLU A 61 3.63 -5.47 -6.36
C GLU A 61 4.39 -4.90 -5.16
N ALA A 62 5.57 -5.45 -4.89
CA ALA A 62 6.43 -5.00 -3.81
C ALA A 62 7.87 -4.95 -4.30
N ASN A 63 8.54 -3.83 -4.01
CA ASN A 63 9.96 -3.64 -4.29
C ASN A 63 10.65 -3.33 -2.96
N GLN A 64 11.68 -4.09 -2.61
CA GLN A 64 12.47 -3.80 -1.42
C GLN A 64 13.27 -2.52 -1.65
N VAL A 65 13.17 -1.58 -0.71
CA VAL A 65 13.91 -0.31 -0.74
C VAL A 65 14.90 -0.17 0.40
N ASP A 66 14.77 -0.98 1.46
CA ASP A 66 15.67 -1.06 2.61
C ASP A 66 15.53 -2.43 3.32
N ASP A 67 16.33 -2.70 4.34
CA ASP A 67 16.41 -3.98 5.08
C ASP A 67 15.03 -4.44 5.61
N ASN A 68 14.22 -3.49 6.11
CA ASN A 68 12.85 -3.75 6.58
C ASN A 68 11.82 -2.76 5.99
N LYS A 69 12.06 -2.29 4.76
CA LYS A 69 11.17 -1.34 4.07
C LYS A 69 10.93 -1.77 2.63
N TYR A 70 9.65 -1.89 2.29
CA TYR A 70 9.17 -2.30 0.98
C TYR A 70 8.25 -1.22 0.44
N HIS A 71 8.47 -0.83 -0.81
CA HIS A 71 7.54 -0.03 -1.58
C HIS A 71 6.47 -0.93 -2.18
N ILE A 72 5.23 -0.75 -1.73
CA ILE A 72 4.07 -1.53 -2.15
C ILE A 72 3.22 -0.73 -3.12
N ARG A 73 2.80 -1.37 -4.21
CA ARG A 73 1.86 -0.85 -5.20
C ARG A 73 0.66 -1.79 -5.30
N ILE A 74 -0.55 -1.24 -5.16
CA ILE A 74 -1.80 -2.00 -5.26
C ILE A 74 -2.73 -1.35 -6.29
N GLY A 75 -2.99 -2.04 -7.39
CA GLY A 75 -3.96 -1.64 -8.42
C GLY A 75 -5.12 -2.62 -8.51
N LYS A 76 -6.25 -2.19 -9.07
CA LYS A 76 -7.29 -3.12 -9.54
C LYS A 76 -6.79 -3.82 -10.81
N LYS A 77 -7.03 -5.12 -10.92
CA LYS A 77 -6.84 -5.86 -12.17
C LYS A 77 -7.89 -5.48 -13.20
#